data_AF-A0A7J6MXY6-F1
#
_entry.id   AF-A0A7J6MXY6-F1
#
_cell.length_a   1.000
_cell.length_b   1.000
_cell.length_c   1.000
_cell.angle_alpha   90.00
_cell.angle_beta   90.00
_cell.angle_gamma   90.00
#
_symmetry.space_group_name_H-M   'P 1'
#
loop_
_entity.id
_entity.type
_entity.pdbx_description
1 polymer ?
#
loop_
_entity_poly.entity_id
_entity_poly.type
_entity_poly.pdbx_seq_one_letter_code
_entity_poly.pdbx_strand_id
1 'polypeptide(L)'
;MVSFVCACGETIRKPKVRNHLQQRHCEYLSCVDCNETFYGEDYSTHNKCISEAEKYMGKLYKPGTASTEGSKQDRWQASVMEVLENYQGPLRGYVDTLVGYDNIPRKEKAFNNFIKNSLKLHNPSEIRKLWELVQSAAPATPEGASKKRSAEEEAWGGWVEEIDRALKRRRTAEKSMPWKQLRDEVVTRYLKKAGKAGSKREDMNDVMLSKIPKAYLSKSANKVSLPSDKQ
;
A
#
# COMPACT_ATOMS: atom_id res chain seq x y z
N MET A 1 -13.69 -11.56 -3.74
CA MET A 1 -14.32 -11.87 -5.05
C MET A 1 -15.44 -12.85 -4.78
N VAL A 2 -16.68 -12.49 -5.13
CA VAL A 2 -17.88 -13.20 -4.66
C VAL A 2 -18.00 -14.59 -5.28
N SER A 3 -18.44 -15.55 -4.46
CA SER A 3 -18.76 -16.93 -4.87
C SER A 3 -20.25 -17.23 -4.67
N PHE A 4 -20.82 -17.99 -5.58
CA PHE A 4 -22.23 -18.36 -5.62
C PHE A 4 -22.39 -19.87 -5.60
N VAL A 5 -23.45 -20.36 -4.97
CA VAL A 5 -23.91 -21.74 -5.05
C VAL A 5 -25.09 -21.78 -6.00
N CYS A 6 -24.97 -22.58 -7.06
CA CYS A 6 -26.04 -22.78 -8.01
C CYS A 6 -27.06 -23.80 -7.49
N ALA A 7 -28.30 -23.74 -7.97
CA ALA A 7 -29.32 -24.75 -7.72
C ALA A 7 -28.87 -26.20 -8.02
N CYS A 8 -27.85 -26.38 -8.87
CA CYS A 8 -27.24 -27.69 -9.13
C CYS A 8 -26.26 -28.19 -8.05
N GLY A 9 -26.00 -27.39 -7.00
CA GLY A 9 -25.09 -27.70 -5.90
C GLY A 9 -23.62 -27.31 -6.13
N GLU A 10 -23.25 -26.78 -7.30
CA GLU A 10 -21.89 -26.35 -7.60
C GLU A 10 -21.58 -24.94 -7.05
N THR A 11 -20.39 -24.76 -6.48
CA THR A 11 -19.87 -23.45 -6.06
C THR A 11 -19.05 -22.80 -7.17
N ILE A 12 -19.48 -21.62 -7.63
CA ILE A 12 -18.97 -20.95 -8.83
C ILE A 12 -18.51 -19.53 -8.46
N ARG A 13 -17.33 -19.13 -8.96
CA ARG A 13 -16.84 -17.75 -8.82
C ARG A 13 -17.50 -16.83 -9.85
N LYS A 14 -17.79 -15.58 -9.48
CA LYS A 14 -18.52 -14.60 -10.32
C LYS A 14 -18.21 -14.59 -11.83
N PRO A 15 -16.95 -14.58 -12.32
CA PRO A 15 -16.66 -14.54 -13.76
C PRO A 15 -17.07 -15.80 -14.51
N LYS A 16 -17.18 -16.94 -13.80
CA LYS A 16 -17.58 -18.22 -14.40
C LYS A 16 -19.09 -18.45 -14.36
N VAL A 17 -19.84 -17.61 -13.64
CA VAL A 17 -21.29 -17.76 -13.48
C VAL A 17 -22.01 -17.67 -14.82
N ARG A 18 -21.65 -16.71 -15.68
CA ARG A 18 -22.24 -16.58 -17.02
C ARG A 18 -22.11 -17.87 -17.82
N ASN A 19 -20.90 -18.43 -17.88
CA ASN A 19 -20.66 -19.66 -18.62
C ASN A 19 -21.41 -20.85 -18.01
N HIS A 20 -21.48 -20.91 -16.68
CA HIS A 20 -22.23 -21.96 -15.98
C HIS A 20 -23.73 -21.89 -16.30
N LEU A 21 -24.36 -20.70 -16.20
CA LEU A 21 -25.79 -20.51 -16.52
C LEU A 21 -26.12 -20.78 -17.99
N GLN A 22 -25.16 -20.55 -18.90
CA GLN A 22 -25.33 -20.88 -20.31
C GLN A 22 -25.26 -22.40 -20.57
N GLN A 23 -24.47 -23.14 -19.79
CA GLN A 23 -24.29 -24.59 -19.93
C GLN A 23 -25.32 -25.40 -19.14
N ARG A 24 -25.79 -24.84 -18.03
CA ARG A 24 -26.71 -25.44 -17.09
C ARG A 24 -27.87 -24.48 -16.97
N HIS A 25 -29.04 -24.86 -17.48
CA HIS A 25 -30.27 -24.09 -17.40
C HIS A 25 -30.82 -24.04 -15.96
N CYS A 26 -30.02 -23.49 -15.04
CA CYS A 26 -30.33 -23.38 -13.64
C CYS A 26 -31.12 -22.11 -13.35
N GLU A 27 -32.05 -22.21 -12.41
CA GLU A 27 -33.06 -21.18 -12.17
C GLU A 27 -32.58 -20.07 -11.23
N TYR A 28 -31.76 -20.41 -10.22
CA TYR A 28 -31.27 -19.46 -9.22
C TYR A 28 -29.84 -19.76 -8.75
N LEU A 29 -29.22 -18.71 -8.20
CA LEU A 29 -27.90 -18.71 -7.57
C LEU A 29 -28.00 -18.06 -6.20
N SER A 30 -27.32 -18.62 -5.19
CA SER A 30 -27.26 -18.04 -3.86
C SER A 30 -25.83 -17.64 -3.51
N CYS A 31 -25.60 -16.42 -3.04
CA CYS A 31 -24.27 -16.01 -2.58
C CYS A 31 -23.89 -16.77 -1.30
N VAL A 32 -22.68 -17.32 -1.24
CA VAL A 32 -22.18 -18.06 -0.05
C VAL A 32 -22.05 -17.15 1.17
N ASP A 33 -21.73 -15.88 0.93
CA ASP A 33 -21.36 -14.95 1.98
C ASP A 33 -22.64 -14.29 2.59
N CYS A 34 -23.54 -13.74 1.77
CA CYS A 34 -24.77 -13.09 2.26
C CYS A 34 -26.01 -13.97 2.27
N ASN A 35 -26.00 -15.16 1.66
CA ASN A 35 -27.17 -16.03 1.46
C ASN A 35 -28.31 -15.37 0.66
N GLU A 36 -28.04 -14.30 -0.08
CA GLU A 36 -29.01 -13.69 -0.99
C GLU A 36 -29.14 -14.51 -2.27
N THR A 37 -30.38 -14.67 -2.75
CA THR A 37 -30.71 -15.45 -3.94
C THR A 37 -30.93 -14.53 -5.13
N PHE A 38 -30.33 -14.89 -6.27
CA PHE A 38 -30.33 -14.15 -7.52
C PHE A 38 -30.94 -15.02 -8.62
N TYR A 39 -31.73 -14.40 -9.49
CA TYR A 39 -32.35 -15.04 -10.65
C TYR A 39 -31.77 -14.47 -11.94
N GLY A 40 -31.62 -15.30 -12.97
CA GLY A 40 -31.12 -14.86 -14.28
C GLY A 40 -29.78 -14.11 -14.22
N GLU A 41 -29.79 -12.84 -14.61
CA GLU A 41 -28.58 -11.98 -14.67
C GLU A 41 -28.39 -11.06 -13.44
N ASP A 42 -29.26 -11.14 -12.43
CA ASP A 42 -29.22 -10.23 -11.26
C ASP A 42 -27.90 -10.32 -10.47
N TYR A 43 -27.26 -11.49 -10.47
CA TYR A 43 -25.96 -11.74 -9.83
C TYR A 43 -24.84 -10.81 -10.35
N SER A 44 -25.00 -10.25 -11.55
CA SER A 44 -24.03 -9.33 -12.16
C SER A 44 -23.85 -8.04 -11.35
N THR A 45 -24.90 -7.59 -10.67
CA THR A 45 -24.90 -6.39 -9.83
C THR A 45 -24.24 -6.62 -8.46
N HIS A 46 -24.22 -7.87 -7.98
CA HIS A 46 -23.69 -8.21 -6.67
C HIS A 46 -22.16 -8.22 -6.66
N ASN A 47 -21.55 -7.06 -6.37
CA ASN A 47 -20.10 -6.85 -6.39
C ASN A 47 -19.43 -6.86 -5.01
N LYS A 48 -20.20 -6.61 -3.95
CA LYS A 48 -19.75 -6.59 -2.56
C LYS A 48 -20.81 -7.27 -1.69
N CYS A 49 -20.38 -8.17 -0.81
CA CYS A 49 -21.25 -8.81 0.17
C CYS A 49 -21.37 -7.95 1.43
N ILE A 50 -22.48 -8.06 2.16
CA ILE A 50 -22.62 -7.52 3.51
C ILE A 50 -21.53 -8.06 4.44
N SER A 51 -21.19 -7.30 5.46
CA SER A 51 -20.20 -7.74 6.45
C SER A 51 -20.77 -8.84 7.35
N GLU A 52 -19.92 -9.70 7.93
CA GLU A 52 -20.35 -10.69 8.92
C GLU A 52 -21.07 -10.03 10.11
N ALA A 53 -20.58 -8.87 10.55
CA ALA A 53 -21.22 -8.08 11.60
C ALA A 53 -22.63 -7.64 11.20
N GLU A 54 -22.83 -7.17 9.98
CA GLU A 54 -24.15 -6.79 9.47
C GLU A 54 -25.09 -8.00 9.36
N LYS A 55 -24.58 -9.15 8.91
CA LYS A 55 -25.34 -10.42 8.82
C LYS A 55 -25.83 -10.92 10.18
N TYR A 56 -24.96 -10.94 11.19
CA TYR A 56 -25.26 -11.55 12.50
C TYR A 56 -25.78 -10.56 13.55
N MET A 57 -25.43 -9.28 13.47
CA MET A 57 -25.86 -8.29 14.46
C MET A 57 -27.22 -7.66 14.16
N GLY A 58 -27.76 -7.82 12.94
CA GLY A 58 -29.12 -7.41 12.58
C GLY A 58 -29.46 -5.98 13.02
N LYS A 59 -30.50 -5.79 13.84
CA LYS A 59 -30.93 -4.47 14.34
C LYS A 59 -29.96 -3.84 15.37
N LEU A 60 -29.05 -4.62 15.94
CA LEU A 60 -27.99 -4.12 16.84
C LEU A 60 -26.74 -3.69 16.06
N TYR A 61 -26.69 -3.99 14.76
CA TYR A 61 -25.67 -3.45 13.88
C TYR A 61 -25.84 -1.94 13.79
N LYS A 62 -25.08 -1.23 14.60
CA LYS A 62 -24.73 0.15 14.27
C LYS A 62 -23.71 0.03 13.16
N PRO A 63 -23.95 0.60 11.96
CA PRO A 63 -22.88 0.78 10.99
C PRO A 63 -21.84 1.65 11.69
N GLY A 64 -20.87 1.00 12.33
CA GLY A 64 -19.70 1.68 12.83
C GLY A 64 -19.12 2.36 11.62
N THR A 65 -18.96 3.68 11.70
CA THR A 65 -18.24 4.49 10.71
C THR A 65 -17.13 3.63 10.12
N ALA A 66 -17.29 3.28 8.84
CA ALA A 66 -16.71 2.12 8.18
C ALA A 66 -15.37 1.65 8.75
N SER A 67 -15.29 0.34 9.00
CA SER A 67 -14.06 -0.46 9.10
C SER A 67 -12.83 0.30 8.59
N THR A 68 -11.81 0.38 9.45
CA THR A 68 -10.58 1.20 9.34
C THR A 68 -9.83 1.09 7.99
N GLU A 69 -10.18 0.14 7.11
CA GLU A 69 -9.68 0.00 5.74
C GLU A 69 -10.50 0.78 4.68
N GLY A 70 -11.83 0.88 4.83
CA GLY A 70 -12.74 1.58 3.91
C GLY A 70 -12.65 3.11 4.00
N SER A 71 -12.39 3.64 5.20
CA SER A 71 -12.38 5.09 5.43
C SER A 71 -11.38 5.89 4.58
N LYS A 72 -10.21 5.32 4.23
CA LYS A 72 -9.16 6.08 3.52
C LYS A 72 -9.36 6.10 2.01
N GLN A 73 -9.81 4.99 1.44
CA GLN A 73 -10.09 4.92 0.01
C GLN A 73 -11.39 5.64 -0.30
N ASP A 74 -12.42 5.51 0.54
CA ASP A 74 -13.72 6.16 0.32
C ASP A 74 -13.59 7.69 0.47
N ARG A 75 -12.85 8.17 1.48
CA ARG A 75 -12.55 9.62 1.61
C ARG A 75 -11.72 10.16 0.46
N TRP A 76 -10.73 9.39 -0.01
CA TRP A 76 -9.96 9.73 -1.19
C TRP A 76 -10.88 9.84 -2.41
N GLN A 77 -11.69 8.82 -2.66
CA GLN A 77 -12.59 8.77 -3.80
C GLN A 77 -13.57 9.94 -3.78
N ALA A 78 -14.19 10.23 -2.64
CA ALA A 78 -15.09 11.36 -2.48
C ALA A 78 -14.40 12.70 -2.82
N SER A 79 -13.19 12.91 -2.32
CA SER A 79 -12.46 14.17 -2.57
C SER A 79 -12.04 14.29 -4.04
N VAL A 80 -11.60 13.18 -4.65
CA VAL A 80 -11.26 13.13 -6.07
C VAL A 80 -12.47 13.41 -6.96
N MET A 81 -13.63 12.84 -6.65
CA MET A 81 -14.86 13.10 -7.42
C MET A 81 -15.23 14.59 -7.38
N GLU A 82 -15.16 15.23 -6.22
CA GLU A 82 -15.44 16.66 -6.08
C GLU A 82 -14.53 17.53 -6.98
N VAL A 83 -13.23 17.23 -7.04
CA VAL A 83 -12.30 17.98 -7.90
C VAL A 83 -12.53 17.70 -9.38
N LEU A 84 -12.83 16.46 -9.75
CA LEU A 84 -13.11 16.09 -11.13
C LEU A 84 -14.41 16.73 -11.63
N GLU A 85 -15.46 16.77 -10.82
CA GLU A 85 -16.72 17.42 -11.17
C GLU A 85 -16.54 18.92 -11.44
N ASN A 86 -15.73 19.60 -10.62
CA ASN A 86 -15.49 21.04 -10.71
C ASN A 86 -14.43 21.45 -11.75
N TYR A 87 -13.77 20.51 -12.43
CA TYR A 87 -12.70 20.83 -13.37
C TYR A 87 -13.21 21.38 -14.71
N GLN A 88 -12.72 22.55 -15.13
CA GLN A 88 -13.12 23.23 -16.39
C GLN A 88 -11.98 23.39 -17.41
N GLY A 89 -10.95 22.55 -17.36
CA GLY A 89 -9.76 22.68 -18.23
C GLY A 89 -9.78 21.83 -19.51
N PRO A 90 -8.71 21.89 -20.32
CA PRO A 90 -8.61 21.21 -21.62
C PRO A 90 -8.64 19.68 -21.54
N LEU A 91 -8.46 19.10 -20.35
CA LEU A 91 -8.51 17.66 -20.12
C LEU A 91 -9.94 17.16 -19.79
N ARG A 92 -10.97 17.98 -19.99
CA ARG A 92 -12.35 17.67 -19.56
C ARG A 92 -12.84 16.33 -20.10
N GLY A 93 -12.56 16.00 -21.36
CA GLY A 93 -12.95 14.71 -21.95
C GLY A 93 -12.38 13.50 -21.20
N TYR A 94 -11.15 13.60 -20.67
CA TYR A 94 -10.56 12.56 -19.83
C TYR A 94 -11.12 12.57 -18.40
N VAL A 95 -11.44 13.75 -17.89
CA VAL A 95 -12.05 13.92 -16.57
C VAL A 95 -13.45 13.32 -16.51
N ASP A 96 -14.28 13.53 -17.53
CA ASP A 96 -15.63 12.94 -17.59
C ASP A 96 -15.58 11.42 -17.59
N THR A 97 -14.62 10.82 -18.31
CA THR A 97 -14.40 9.38 -18.25
C THR A 97 -13.87 8.91 -16.89
N LEU A 98 -13.09 9.74 -16.18
CA LEU A 98 -12.58 9.42 -14.85
C LEU A 98 -13.67 9.41 -13.79
N VAL A 99 -14.67 10.31 -13.89
CA VAL A 99 -15.83 10.37 -12.99
C VAL A 99 -16.62 9.04 -13.00
N GLY A 100 -16.62 8.32 -14.12
CA GLY A 100 -17.30 7.01 -14.23
C GLY A 100 -16.64 5.84 -13.49
N TYR A 101 -15.47 6.04 -12.85
CA TYR A 101 -14.78 4.97 -12.13
C TYR A 101 -14.91 5.10 -10.62
N ASP A 102 -15.46 4.07 -9.97
CA ASP A 102 -15.66 4.00 -8.51
C ASP A 102 -14.37 3.86 -7.70
N ASN A 103 -13.24 3.52 -8.33
CA ASN A 103 -11.99 3.24 -7.63
C ASN A 103 -10.76 3.79 -8.37
N ILE A 104 -10.46 5.06 -8.10
CA ILE A 104 -9.30 5.76 -8.66
C ILE A 104 -8.07 5.49 -7.79
N PRO A 105 -6.94 5.02 -8.37
CA PRO A 105 -5.74 4.71 -7.59
C PRO A 105 -5.13 5.91 -6.88
N ARG A 106 -4.72 5.70 -5.62
CA ARG A 106 -4.07 6.69 -4.74
C ARG A 106 -2.57 6.89 -4.93
N LYS A 107 -1.94 6.03 -5.73
CA LYS A 107 -0.48 6.02 -5.93
C LYS A 107 -0.20 6.34 -7.39
N GLU A 108 0.71 7.27 -7.64
CA GLU A 108 1.06 7.73 -8.98
C GLU A 108 1.36 6.59 -9.95
N LYS A 109 2.22 5.62 -9.59
CA LYS A 109 2.55 4.50 -10.48
C LYS A 109 1.31 3.65 -10.84
N ALA A 110 0.42 3.45 -9.88
CA ALA A 110 -0.82 2.70 -10.11
C ALA A 110 -1.81 3.53 -10.94
N PHE A 111 -1.89 4.84 -10.70
CA PHE A 111 -2.68 5.77 -11.49
C PHE A 111 -2.19 5.82 -12.94
N ASN A 112 -0.89 5.97 -13.17
CA ASN A 112 -0.30 5.98 -14.52
C ASN A 112 -0.62 4.69 -15.28
N ASN A 113 -0.57 3.53 -14.61
CA ASN A 113 -0.97 2.26 -15.23
C ASN A 113 -2.47 2.21 -15.52
N PHE A 114 -3.30 2.69 -14.60
CA PHE A 114 -4.74 2.78 -14.76
C PHE A 114 -5.12 3.69 -15.93
N ILE A 115 -4.54 4.90 -16.03
CA ILE A 115 -4.80 5.83 -17.14
C ILE A 115 -4.38 5.23 -18.48
N LYS A 116 -3.21 4.58 -18.55
CA LYS A 116 -2.73 3.92 -19.78
C LYS A 116 -3.63 2.75 -20.20
N ASN A 117 -4.18 2.00 -19.25
CA ASN A 117 -5.02 0.84 -19.55
C ASN A 117 -6.47 1.22 -19.83
N SER A 118 -7.06 2.02 -18.93
CA SER A 118 -8.48 2.37 -18.92
C SER A 118 -8.81 3.50 -19.91
N LEU A 119 -8.00 4.56 -19.94
CA LEU A 119 -8.22 5.73 -20.82
C LEU A 119 -7.41 5.68 -22.12
N LYS A 120 -6.51 4.70 -22.27
CA LYS A 120 -5.57 4.59 -23.40
C LYS A 120 -4.78 5.88 -23.65
N LEU A 121 -4.55 6.64 -22.59
CA LEU A 121 -3.80 7.89 -22.65
C LEU A 121 -2.33 7.58 -22.40
N HIS A 122 -1.49 7.87 -23.40
CA HIS A 122 -0.05 7.58 -23.37
C HIS A 122 0.83 8.82 -23.26
N ASN A 123 0.26 10.02 -23.44
CA ASN A 123 1.00 11.27 -23.36
C ASN A 123 1.44 11.56 -21.91
N PRO A 124 2.75 11.55 -21.60
CA PRO A 124 3.24 11.69 -20.24
C PRO A 124 2.88 13.05 -19.61
N SER A 125 2.78 14.10 -20.41
CA SER A 125 2.45 15.45 -19.94
C SER A 125 1.00 15.56 -19.47
N GLU A 126 0.08 14.91 -20.18
CA GLU A 126 -1.35 14.91 -19.84
C GLU A 126 -1.64 13.99 -18.66
N ILE A 127 -1.00 12.82 -18.61
CA ILE A 127 -1.06 11.92 -17.45
C ILE A 127 -0.58 12.65 -16.19
N ARG A 128 0.52 13.40 -16.28
CA ARG A 128 1.05 14.17 -15.16
C ARG A 128 0.07 15.26 -14.70
N LYS A 129 -0.51 16.02 -15.62
CA LYS A 129 -1.52 17.05 -15.30
C LYS A 129 -2.77 16.45 -14.65
N LEU A 130 -3.25 15.30 -15.14
CA LEU A 130 -4.37 14.56 -14.55
C LEU A 130 -4.02 14.07 -13.14
N TRP A 131 -2.81 13.56 -12.95
CA TRP A 131 -2.34 13.15 -11.63
C TRP A 131 -2.26 14.33 -10.66
N GLU A 132 -1.70 15.47 -11.08
CA GLU A 132 -1.63 16.68 -10.27
C GLU A 132 -3.04 17.20 -9.88
N LEU A 133 -4.00 17.13 -10.80
CA LEU A 133 -5.40 17.45 -10.52
C LEU A 133 -5.98 16.52 -9.44
N VAL A 134 -5.84 15.22 -9.61
CA VAL A 134 -6.35 14.20 -8.67
C VAL A 134 -5.61 14.27 -7.31
N GLN A 135 -4.33 14.59 -7.32
CA GLN A 135 -3.51 14.76 -6.11
C GLN A 135 -3.87 16.03 -5.34
N SER A 136 -4.24 17.12 -6.03
CA SER A 136 -4.74 18.34 -5.39
C SER A 136 -6.03 18.11 -4.60
N ALA A 137 -6.80 17.09 -4.98
CA ALA A 137 -8.01 16.64 -4.33
C ALA A 137 -7.75 15.80 -3.07
N ALA A 138 -6.52 15.32 -2.86
CA ALA A 138 -6.21 14.63 -1.64
C ALA A 138 -6.50 15.59 -0.48
N PRO A 139 -7.29 15.20 0.56
CA PRO A 139 -7.14 15.88 1.82
C PRO A 139 -5.65 15.86 2.15
N ALA A 140 -5.17 16.84 2.91
CA ALA A 140 -3.82 16.80 3.48
C ALA A 140 -3.63 15.59 4.44
N THR A 141 -4.13 14.39 4.11
CA THR A 141 -3.41 13.16 4.36
C THR A 141 -1.95 13.39 4.03
N PRO A 142 -1.05 13.09 4.97
CA PRO A 142 0.37 13.32 4.77
C PRO A 142 0.80 12.51 3.54
N GLU A 143 0.92 13.18 2.41
CA GLU A 143 1.82 12.82 1.33
C GLU A 143 3.23 12.96 1.91
N GLY A 144 3.54 11.95 2.70
CA GLY A 144 4.54 12.01 3.74
C GLY A 144 4.82 10.66 4.37
N ALA A 145 4.39 9.55 3.75
CA ALA A 145 5.07 8.27 3.96
C ALA A 145 6.49 8.28 3.37
N SER A 146 6.84 9.28 2.55
CA SER A 146 8.23 9.58 2.14
C SER A 146 8.87 10.76 2.92
N LYS A 147 8.07 11.56 3.65
CA LYS A 147 8.52 12.72 4.45
C LYS A 147 8.40 12.56 5.97
N LYS A 148 8.08 11.37 6.49
CA LYS A 148 8.21 11.07 7.94
C LYS A 148 9.66 10.84 8.39
N ARG A 149 10.64 11.00 7.49
CA ARG A 149 12.07 10.76 7.76
C ARG A 149 12.79 11.92 8.46
N SER A 150 12.33 13.16 8.36
CA SER A 150 13.15 14.30 8.82
C SER A 150 12.96 14.69 10.29
N ALA A 151 11.87 14.28 10.96
CA ALA A 151 11.63 14.67 12.37
C ALA A 151 12.09 13.59 13.38
N GLU A 152 12.11 12.31 13.00
CA GLU A 152 12.68 11.24 13.85
C GLU A 152 14.22 11.17 13.78
N GLU A 153 14.83 11.86 12.80
CA GLU A 153 16.28 12.05 12.64
C GLU A 153 16.85 13.12 13.61
N GLU A 154 16.05 13.98 14.25
CA GLU A 154 16.59 15.05 15.11
C GLU A 154 17.12 14.57 16.48
N ALA A 155 16.73 13.39 16.97
CA ALA A 155 17.24 12.84 18.24
C ALA A 155 18.45 11.90 18.07
N TRP A 156 18.72 11.43 16.84
CA TRP A 156 19.75 10.43 16.55
C TRP A 156 20.70 10.97 15.49
N GLY A 157 22.00 11.08 15.82
CA GLY A 157 23.05 11.68 14.98
C GLY A 157 23.38 10.92 13.69
N GLY A 158 22.42 10.22 13.09
CA GLY A 158 22.60 9.49 11.84
C GLY A 158 23.15 8.08 12.03
N TRP A 159 22.62 7.14 11.24
CA TRP A 159 23.07 5.74 11.24
C TRP A 159 24.54 5.60 10.84
N VAL A 160 25.00 6.42 9.89
CA VAL A 160 26.37 6.35 9.35
C VAL A 160 27.40 6.76 10.40
N GLU A 161 27.17 7.85 11.15
CA GLU A 161 28.07 8.29 12.22
C GLU A 161 28.18 7.24 13.33
N GLU A 162 27.06 6.56 13.63
CA GLU A 162 27.04 5.51 14.64
C GLU A 162 27.81 4.27 14.22
N ILE A 163 27.67 3.87 12.95
CA ILE A 163 28.46 2.79 12.34
C ILE A 163 29.94 3.16 12.39
N ASP A 164 30.29 4.39 12.01
CA ASP A 164 31.65 4.93 12.09
C ASP A 164 32.22 4.84 13.51
N ARG A 165 31.45 5.27 14.51
CA ARG A 165 31.85 5.21 15.91
C ARG A 165 32.09 3.76 16.36
N ALA A 166 31.19 2.85 16.00
CA ALA A 166 31.30 1.43 16.35
C ALA A 166 32.56 0.78 15.74
N LEU A 167 32.88 1.13 14.49
CA LEU A 167 34.08 0.64 13.81
C LEU A 167 35.38 1.32 14.33
N LYS A 168 35.38 2.64 14.56
CA LYS A 168 36.55 3.40 15.09
C LYS A 168 36.95 2.99 16.51
N ARG A 169 36.00 2.51 17.34
CA ARG A 169 36.29 2.03 18.70
C ARG A 169 37.09 0.72 18.71
N ARG A 170 37.13 -0.02 17.60
CA ARG A 170 37.84 -1.30 17.54
C ARG A 170 39.34 -1.07 17.39
N ARG A 171 40.12 -1.79 18.21
CA ARG A 171 41.59 -1.83 18.17
C ARG A 171 42.15 -2.67 17.00
N THR A 172 41.30 -3.21 16.13
CA THR A 172 41.75 -4.00 14.98
C THR A 172 42.34 -3.09 13.90
N ALA A 173 43.44 -3.50 13.27
CA ALA A 173 44.10 -2.71 12.22
C ALA A 173 43.16 -2.37 11.04
N GLU A 174 42.23 -3.28 10.74
CA GLU A 174 41.22 -3.15 9.68
C GLU A 174 39.97 -2.37 10.14
N LYS A 175 39.88 -1.99 11.43
CA LYS A 175 38.68 -1.38 12.06
C LYS A 175 37.40 -2.12 11.63
N SER A 176 37.47 -3.44 11.60
CA SER A 176 36.44 -4.32 11.03
C SER A 176 35.67 -5.09 12.11
N MET A 177 34.40 -5.41 11.82
CA MET A 177 33.52 -6.14 12.73
C MET A 177 32.55 -7.06 11.96
N PRO A 178 32.16 -8.23 12.52
CA PRO A 178 31.08 -9.05 11.97
C PRO A 178 29.73 -8.31 11.96
N TRP A 179 28.91 -8.59 10.96
CA TRP A 179 27.59 -7.97 10.77
C TRP A 179 26.65 -8.06 11.96
N LYS A 180 26.60 -9.22 12.62
CA LYS A 180 25.75 -9.45 13.78
C LYS A 180 26.14 -8.52 14.94
N GLN A 181 27.45 -8.38 15.19
CA GLN A 181 27.95 -7.54 16.28
C GLN A 181 27.73 -6.05 15.99
N LEU A 182 27.97 -5.60 14.76
CA LEU A 182 27.73 -4.20 14.38
C LEU A 182 26.24 -3.85 14.53
N ARG A 183 25.37 -4.72 14.03
CA ARG A 183 23.92 -4.58 14.14
C ARG A 183 23.48 -4.51 15.60
N ASP A 184 23.93 -5.46 16.43
CA ASP A 184 23.56 -5.49 17.84
C ASP A 184 24.04 -4.24 18.59
N GLU A 185 25.24 -3.73 18.32
CA GLU A 185 25.76 -2.53 18.98
C GLU A 185 24.99 -1.26 18.56
N VAL A 186 24.83 -1.06 17.25
CA VAL A 186 24.21 0.16 16.68
C VAL A 186 22.71 0.22 16.98
N VAL A 187 21.98 -0.89 16.77
CA VAL A 187 20.52 -0.94 16.99
C VAL A 187 20.19 -0.85 18.47
N THR A 188 20.96 -1.51 19.36
CA THR A 188 20.72 -1.39 20.82
C THR A 188 20.91 0.05 21.30
N ARG A 189 21.91 0.76 20.77
CA ARG A 189 22.12 2.18 21.12
C ARG A 189 21.03 3.08 20.55
N TYR A 190 20.54 2.80 19.35
CA TYR A 190 19.39 3.51 18.76
C TYR A 190 18.14 3.34 19.62
N LEU A 191 17.77 2.11 19.99
CA LEU A 191 16.60 1.85 20.83
C LEU A 191 16.70 2.56 22.19
N LYS A 192 17.91 2.61 22.78
CA LYS A 192 18.17 3.29 24.05
C LYS A 192 18.09 4.82 23.94
N LYS A 193 18.62 5.41 22.86
CA LYS A 193 18.70 6.87 22.69
C LYS A 193 17.41 7.48 22.12
N ALA A 194 16.71 6.77 21.25
CA ALA A 194 15.46 7.21 20.63
C ALA A 194 14.21 6.92 21.49
N GLY A 195 14.35 6.32 22.68
CA GLY A 195 13.23 6.01 23.58
C GLY A 195 12.28 4.91 23.06
N LYS A 196 12.69 4.12 22.06
CA LYS A 196 11.86 3.13 21.37
C LYS A 196 11.94 1.73 21.99
N ALA A 197 11.78 1.62 23.31
CA ALA A 197 11.91 0.34 24.03
C ALA A 197 10.85 -0.74 23.64
N GLY A 198 9.79 -0.37 22.91
CA GLY A 198 8.73 -1.28 22.44
C GLY A 198 8.67 -1.51 20.92
N SER A 199 9.61 -0.98 20.13
CA SER A 199 9.63 -1.21 18.67
C SER A 199 10.27 -2.56 18.37
N LYS A 200 9.71 -3.35 17.44
CA LYS A 200 10.28 -4.66 17.06
C LYS A 200 11.72 -4.46 16.59
N ARG A 201 12.67 -5.14 17.26
CA ARG A 201 14.12 -5.05 16.98
C ARG A 201 14.44 -5.40 15.53
N GLU A 202 13.65 -6.28 14.92
CA GLU A 202 13.76 -6.73 13.53
C GLU A 202 13.56 -5.58 12.54
N ASP A 203 12.52 -4.77 12.71
CA ASP A 203 12.24 -3.62 11.84
C ASP A 203 13.40 -2.61 11.86
N MET A 204 14.04 -2.41 13.02
CA MET A 204 15.18 -1.50 13.15
C MET A 204 16.47 -2.07 12.56
N ASN A 205 16.61 -3.40 12.52
CA ASN A 205 17.74 -4.03 11.85
C ASN A 205 17.70 -3.73 10.36
N ASP A 206 16.56 -3.89 9.70
CA ASP A 206 16.43 -3.68 8.26
C ASP A 206 16.66 -2.21 7.88
N VAL A 207 16.17 -1.29 8.72
CA VAL A 207 16.45 0.14 8.57
C VAL A 207 17.95 0.41 8.66
N MET A 208 18.63 -0.08 9.69
CA MET A 208 20.08 0.09 9.87
C MET A 208 20.87 -0.46 8.69
N LEU A 209 20.55 -1.69 8.24
CA LEU A 209 21.23 -2.35 7.13
C LEU A 209 21.09 -1.57 5.81
N SER A 210 19.93 -0.96 5.57
CA SER A 210 19.68 -0.14 4.38
C SER A 210 20.51 1.15 4.32
N LYS A 211 21.06 1.60 5.47
CA LYS A 211 21.82 2.84 5.61
C LYS A 211 23.33 2.65 5.65
N ILE A 212 23.82 1.41 5.58
CA ILE A 212 25.26 1.14 5.54
C ILE A 212 25.81 1.59 4.19
N PRO A 213 26.84 2.46 4.16
CA PRO A 213 27.48 2.86 2.92
C PRO A 213 28.09 1.65 2.20
N LYS A 214 27.93 1.57 0.88
CA LYS A 214 28.51 0.49 0.06
C LYS A 214 30.03 0.36 0.21
N ALA A 215 30.71 1.48 0.48
CA ALA A 215 32.14 1.53 0.73
C ALA A 215 32.60 0.72 1.96
N TYR A 216 31.68 0.35 2.84
CA TYR A 216 31.99 -0.33 4.11
C TYR A 216 31.85 -1.85 3.97
N LEU A 217 31.39 -2.32 2.81
CA LEU A 217 31.10 -3.72 2.53
C LEU A 217 32.36 -4.40 1.97
N SER A 218 32.83 -5.44 2.66
CA SER A 218 33.87 -6.31 2.10
C SER A 218 33.28 -7.25 1.06
N LYS A 219 33.97 -7.41 -0.08
CA LYS A 219 33.59 -8.35 -1.14
C LYS A 219 33.94 -9.80 -0.83
N SER A 220 34.84 -10.03 0.13
CA SER A 220 35.42 -11.35 0.41
C SER A 220 35.22 -11.84 1.85
N ALA A 221 34.81 -10.96 2.78
CA ALA A 221 34.61 -11.31 4.18
C ALA A 221 33.20 -10.92 4.65
N ASN A 222 32.61 -11.74 5.53
CA ASN A 222 31.34 -11.44 6.20
C ASN A 222 31.53 -10.40 7.34
N LYS A 223 32.16 -9.28 6.99
CA LYS A 223 32.54 -8.18 7.90
C LYS A 223 32.22 -6.84 7.26
N VAL A 224 31.98 -5.85 8.12
CA VAL A 224 31.90 -4.43 7.77
C VAL A 224 33.18 -3.77 8.26
N SER A 225 33.83 -2.99 7.41
CA SER A 225 35.09 -2.29 7.70
C SER A 225 34.99 -0.86 7.21
N LEU A 226 35.72 0.07 7.83
CA LEU A 226 35.86 1.39 7.23
C LEU A 226 36.57 1.28 5.87
N PRO A 227 36.23 2.13 4.90
CA PRO A 227 37.01 2.22 3.67
C PRO A 227 38.47 2.46 4.08
N SER A 228 39.35 1.54 3.71
CA SER A 228 40.78 1.80 3.81
C SER A 228 41.09 2.87 2.77
N ASP A 229 41.73 3.97 3.16
CA ASP A 229 42.41 4.87 2.24
C ASP A 229 43.48 4.04 1.52
N LYS A 230 43.08 3.37 0.44
CA LYS A 230 43.98 2.75 -0.51
C LYS A 230 43.95 3.61 -1.76
N GLN A 231 45.01 4.42 -1.87
CA GLN A 231 45.64 4.77 -3.15
C GLN A 231 45.75 3.55 -4.07
#